data_AF-A0A9W9A1N6-F1
#
_entry.id   AF-A0A9W9A1N6-F1
#
_cell.length_a   1.000
_cell.length_b   1.000
_cell.length_c   1.000
_cell.angle_alpha   90.00
_cell.angle_beta   90.00
_cell.angle_gamma   90.00
#
_symmetry.space_group_name_H-M   'P 1'
#
loop_
_entity.id
_entity.type
_entity.pdbx_description
1 polymer ?
#
loop_
_entity_poly.entity_id
_entity_poly.type
_entity_poly.pdbx_seq_one_letter_code
_entity_poly.pdbx_strand_id
1 'polypeptide(L)'
;MHSSNFSSLLSRMPRLQRLQIHKSTILSDKYNPDQVIAILSSTPKIQSITLSIGLSTPHIFHDLHIIHLPNLTSMKLTFLRLFTQESMTMHRPDVVSAFETEITSIFDCIQCNALHSLTFLCHHILLSRLPFIGLPLHVLETLELTMPMTPEMMAQCISKTPNLVSFQLTDLDDVSTGTQLHADPLQDSYLFNLTPSPTILPTLLWWPNLQSIRILSRLMSPYAYRDASAFSPATLTQFLKSRSENNPRLKCCDILFRQRPSFSEAELETLQGLKKHAGLKLRLNGARCPSVWEFGPDSPETGLVEPPNSSKLSDMECIFGTDVIV
;
A
#
# COMPACT_ATOMS: atom_id res chain seq x y z
N MET A 1 1.94 7.39 32.33
CA MET A 1 2.97 6.84 33.25
C MET A 1 3.51 5.46 32.87
N HIS A 2 3.11 4.81 31.77
CA HIS A 2 3.66 3.50 31.37
C HIS A 2 4.91 3.53 30.46
N SER A 3 5.22 4.67 29.83
CA SER A 3 6.32 4.81 28.85
C SER A 3 7.72 4.60 29.44
N SER A 4 8.02 5.21 30.60
CA SER A 4 9.36 5.15 31.22
C SER A 4 9.78 3.75 31.66
N ASN A 5 8.81 2.89 31.98
CA ASN A 5 9.08 1.51 32.38
C ASN A 5 9.41 0.63 31.16
N PHE A 6 8.87 0.94 29.98
CA PHE A 6 9.13 0.13 28.78
C PHE A 6 10.49 0.43 28.16
N SER A 7 10.86 1.71 28.03
CA SER A 7 12.20 2.09 27.53
C SER A 7 13.31 1.59 28.45
N SER A 8 13.12 1.68 29.77
CA SER A 8 14.07 1.11 30.74
C SER A 8 14.18 -0.41 30.65
N LEU A 9 13.08 -1.13 30.39
CA LEU A 9 13.14 -2.58 30.14
C LEU A 9 13.91 -2.92 28.86
N LEU A 10 13.71 -2.15 27.77
CA LEU A 10 14.43 -2.36 26.51
C LEU A 10 15.93 -2.10 26.65
N SER A 11 16.32 -1.08 27.44
CA SER A 11 17.74 -0.80 27.72
C SER A 11 18.45 -1.98 28.41
N ARG A 12 17.70 -2.83 29.11
CA ARG A 12 18.22 -4.05 29.77
C ARG A 12 18.31 -5.25 28.83
N MET A 13 17.89 -5.11 27.56
CA MET A 13 17.92 -6.17 26.54
C MET A 13 18.87 -5.82 25.38
N PRO A 14 20.19 -5.67 25.61
CA PRO A 14 21.15 -5.19 24.61
C PRO A 14 21.41 -6.16 23.43
N ARG A 15 20.78 -7.34 23.45
CA ARG A 15 20.84 -8.36 22.40
C ARG A 15 19.54 -8.45 21.59
N LEU A 16 18.58 -7.56 21.80
CA LEU A 16 17.33 -7.57 21.08
C LEU A 16 17.56 -7.29 19.58
N GLN A 17 17.30 -8.29 18.74
CA GLN A 17 17.45 -8.21 17.29
C GLN A 17 16.13 -8.00 16.56
N ARG A 18 15.00 -8.40 17.17
CA ARG A 18 13.67 -8.27 16.59
C ARG A 18 12.74 -7.67 17.63
N LEU A 19 12.05 -6.61 17.27
CA LEU A 19 10.99 -6.02 18.07
C LEU A 19 9.70 -6.06 17.27
N GLN A 20 8.82 -6.95 17.69
CA GLN A 20 7.47 -7.05 17.16
C GLN A 20 6.51 -6.67 18.27
N ILE A 21 5.99 -5.45 18.21
CA ILE A 21 4.94 -5.04 19.14
C ILE A 21 3.61 -5.17 18.40
N HIS A 22 3.11 -6.41 18.33
CA HIS A 22 1.78 -6.70 17.81
C HIS A 22 0.79 -6.66 18.97
N LYS A 23 -0.15 -5.71 18.94
CA LYS A 23 -1.22 -5.66 19.94
C LYS A 23 -2.47 -6.37 19.42
N SER A 24 -2.92 -7.36 20.19
CA SER A 24 -4.25 -7.95 20.04
C SER A 24 -5.30 -6.90 20.42
N THR A 25 -6.21 -6.62 19.48
CA THR A 25 -7.59 -6.12 19.65
C THR A 25 -7.89 -5.33 20.93
N ILE A 26 -8.28 -4.05 20.74
CA ILE A 26 -8.79 -3.05 21.70
C ILE A 26 -7.78 -1.89 21.95
N LEU A 27 -7.76 -0.97 20.97
CA LEU A 27 -7.71 0.50 21.03
C LEU A 27 -6.81 1.31 22.00
N SER A 28 -6.10 0.77 22.99
CA SER A 28 -5.50 1.64 24.04
C SER A 28 -3.99 1.88 24.01
N ASP A 29 -3.18 1.11 23.26
CA ASP A 29 -1.71 1.29 23.33
C ASP A 29 -1.17 1.54 21.92
N LYS A 30 -1.37 2.78 21.44
CA LYS A 30 -0.61 3.31 20.30
C LYS A 30 0.57 4.09 20.88
N TYR A 31 1.74 3.92 20.28
CA TYR A 31 2.88 4.74 20.69
C TYR A 31 2.68 6.14 20.13
N ASN A 32 2.85 7.15 20.97
CA ASN A 32 3.06 8.48 20.44
C ASN A 32 4.46 8.52 19.76
N PRO A 33 4.70 9.48 18.87
CA PRO A 33 5.99 9.55 18.18
C PRO A 33 7.20 9.61 19.11
N ASP A 34 7.14 10.38 20.20
CA ASP A 34 8.25 10.47 21.17
C ASP A 34 8.63 9.10 21.76
N GLN A 35 7.63 8.27 22.06
CA GLN A 35 7.87 6.90 22.54
C GLN A 35 8.53 6.04 21.49
N VAL A 36 8.16 6.18 20.21
CA VAL A 36 8.80 5.47 19.10
C VAL A 36 10.27 5.86 19.01
N ILE A 37 10.56 7.17 19.04
CA ILE A 37 11.93 7.70 19.00
C ILE A 37 12.74 7.18 20.20
N ALA A 38 12.17 7.17 21.41
CA ALA A 38 12.81 6.64 22.61
C ALA A 38 13.08 5.12 22.53
N ILE A 39 12.16 4.35 21.94
CA ILE A 39 12.32 2.90 21.73
C ILE A 39 13.44 2.63 20.74
N LEU A 40 13.45 3.33 19.60
CA LEU A 40 14.44 3.14 18.55
C LEU A 40 15.85 3.55 19.01
N SER A 41 15.98 4.68 19.72
CA SER A 41 17.26 5.11 20.29
C SER A 41 17.82 4.13 21.34
N SER A 42 16.93 3.44 22.06
CA SER A 42 17.31 2.43 23.05
C SER A 42 17.63 1.05 22.44
N THR A 43 17.41 0.85 21.12
CA THR A 43 17.54 -0.46 20.46
C THR A 43 18.42 -0.43 19.20
N PRO A 44 19.69 0.05 19.27
CA PRO A 44 20.52 0.29 18.08
C PRO A 44 20.92 -0.98 17.29
N LYS A 45 20.81 -2.17 17.89
CA LYS A 45 21.15 -3.46 17.24
C LYS A 45 19.98 -4.14 16.55
N ILE A 46 18.84 -3.46 16.49
CA ILE A 46 17.63 -4.02 15.93
C ILE A 46 17.76 -4.28 14.43
N GLN A 47 17.24 -5.42 14.00
CA GLN A 47 17.25 -5.87 12.61
C GLN A 47 15.87 -5.81 11.97
N SER A 48 14.80 -5.93 12.76
CA SER A 48 13.42 -5.84 12.28
C SER A 48 12.53 -5.13 13.29
N ILE A 49 11.74 -4.17 12.79
CA ILE A 49 10.76 -3.42 13.59
C ILE A 49 9.35 -3.53 13.03
N THR A 50 8.38 -3.65 13.92
CA THR A 50 6.96 -3.47 13.62
C THR A 50 6.32 -2.61 14.70
N LEU A 51 5.88 -1.41 14.31
CA LEU A 51 5.35 -0.40 15.23
C LEU A 51 4.05 0.22 14.70
N SER A 52 3.14 0.54 15.63
CA SER A 52 1.91 1.27 15.38
C SER A 52 1.94 2.61 16.13
N ILE A 53 1.85 3.70 15.38
CA ILE A 53 2.04 5.07 15.82
C ILE A 53 0.69 5.78 15.81
N GLY A 54 0.30 6.32 16.96
CA GLY A 54 -0.92 7.10 17.12
C GLY A 54 -0.65 8.58 16.89
N LEU A 55 -1.38 9.19 15.96
CA LEU A 55 -1.30 10.62 15.65
C LEU A 55 -2.54 11.30 16.22
N SER A 56 -2.44 11.97 17.37
CA SER A 56 -3.57 12.63 18.04
C SER A 56 -3.63 14.13 17.79
N THR A 57 -2.50 14.81 17.97
CA THR A 57 -2.35 16.26 17.79
C THR A 57 -1.01 16.46 17.10
N PRO A 58 -0.91 17.31 16.08
CA PRO A 58 0.37 17.52 15.41
C PRO A 58 1.38 18.05 16.43
N HIS A 59 2.42 17.26 16.67
CA HIS A 59 3.51 17.66 17.55
C HIS A 59 4.62 18.28 16.71
N ILE A 60 5.05 19.47 17.11
CA ILE A 60 6.30 20.04 16.60
C ILE A 60 7.41 19.36 17.41
N PHE A 61 8.23 18.56 16.76
CA PHE A 61 9.42 18.04 17.41
C PHE A 61 10.44 19.16 17.55
N HIS A 62 10.71 19.56 18.79
CA HIS A 62 11.64 20.65 19.05
C HIS A 62 13.12 20.21 19.03
N ASP A 63 13.42 18.90 19.17
CA ASP A 63 14.79 18.36 19.15
C ASP A 63 14.80 16.87 18.74
N LEU A 64 14.73 16.55 17.44
CA LEU A 64 14.93 15.18 16.97
C LEU A 64 16.42 14.87 16.84
N HIS A 65 16.91 13.99 17.72
CA HIS A 65 18.21 13.37 17.52
C HIS A 65 18.14 12.34 16.40
N ILE A 66 19.19 12.30 15.58
CA ILE A 66 19.36 11.27 14.55
C ILE A 66 19.59 9.92 15.25
N ILE A 67 18.75 8.94 14.93
CA ILE A 67 18.83 7.57 15.41
C ILE A 67 19.49 6.71 14.35
N HIS A 68 20.67 6.18 14.67
CA HIS A 68 21.38 5.27 13.80
C HIS A 68 20.99 3.81 14.09
N LEU A 69 20.37 3.16 13.11
CA LEU A 69 19.96 1.75 13.14
C LEU A 69 20.70 0.99 12.03
N PRO A 70 22.03 0.78 12.16
CA PRO A 70 22.87 0.28 11.06
C PRO A 70 22.53 -1.15 10.62
N ASN A 71 21.91 -1.94 11.48
CA ASN A 71 21.56 -3.33 11.21
C ASN A 71 20.09 -3.53 10.83
N LEU A 72 19.30 -2.46 10.75
CA LEU A 72 17.87 -2.55 10.48
C LEU A 72 17.63 -2.92 9.01
N THR A 73 17.15 -4.14 8.78
CA THR A 73 16.90 -4.68 7.43
C THR A 73 15.43 -4.67 7.03
N SER A 74 14.52 -4.67 8.02
CA SER A 74 13.07 -4.68 7.78
C SER A 74 12.33 -3.72 8.71
N MET A 75 11.52 -2.85 8.13
CA MET A 75 10.74 -1.84 8.85
C MET A 75 9.27 -1.92 8.47
N LYS A 76 8.40 -2.08 9.46
CA LYS A 76 6.95 -1.95 9.30
C LYS A 76 6.41 -0.87 10.23
N LEU A 77 5.92 0.23 9.65
CA LEU A 77 5.31 1.33 10.39
C LEU A 77 3.86 1.50 10.00
N THR A 78 2.99 1.56 11.00
CA THR A 78 1.55 1.81 10.83
C THR A 78 1.19 3.11 11.51
N PHE A 79 0.75 4.10 10.75
CA PHE A 79 0.29 5.39 11.25
C PHE A 79 -1.24 5.38 11.34
N LEU A 80 -1.75 5.70 12.52
CA LEU A 80 -3.17 5.71 12.81
C LEU A 80 -3.54 7.08 13.36
N ARG A 81 -4.34 7.82 12.62
CA ARG A 81 -4.98 9.03 13.14
C ARG A 81 -5.91 8.65 14.30
N LEU A 82 -5.73 9.30 15.44
CA LEU A 82 -6.58 9.17 16.61
C LEU A 82 -7.63 10.28 16.53
N PHE A 83 -8.84 9.92 16.08
CA PHE A 83 -9.95 10.86 16.05
C PHE A 83 -10.35 11.21 17.49
N THR A 84 -10.18 12.47 17.89
CA THR A 84 -10.86 13.01 19.05
C THR A 84 -12.27 13.43 18.64
N GLN A 85 -13.22 13.31 19.57
CA GLN A 85 -14.65 13.57 19.36
C GLN A 85 -14.94 15.02 18.90
N GLU A 86 -13.97 15.93 19.08
CA GLU A 86 -14.02 17.35 18.65
C GLU A 86 -13.57 17.57 17.19
N SER A 87 -13.06 16.55 16.50
CA SER A 87 -12.43 16.69 15.17
C SER A 87 -13.39 16.66 13.96
N MET A 88 -14.62 17.17 14.11
CA MET A 88 -15.53 17.38 12.96
C MET A 88 -15.01 18.39 11.92
N THR A 89 -13.88 19.06 12.17
CA THR A 89 -13.13 19.83 11.17
C THR A 89 -12.17 18.92 10.38
N MET A 90 -12.70 17.81 9.85
CA MET A 90 -11.95 16.68 9.27
C MET A 90 -10.99 17.05 8.12
N HIS A 91 -11.20 18.19 7.45
CA HIS A 91 -10.55 18.52 6.18
C HIS A 91 -9.83 19.86 6.14
N ARG A 92 -9.43 20.43 7.28
CA ARG A 92 -8.56 21.61 7.22
C ARG A 92 -7.19 21.21 6.63
N PRO A 93 -6.76 21.79 5.49
CA PRO A 93 -5.48 21.46 4.87
C PRO A 93 -4.30 21.58 5.85
N ASP A 94 -4.37 22.54 6.77
CA ASP A 94 -3.36 22.78 7.81
C ASP A 94 -3.15 21.60 8.76
N VAL A 95 -4.21 20.81 9.03
CA VAL A 95 -4.12 19.65 9.91
C VAL A 95 -3.46 18.47 9.19
N VAL A 96 -3.81 18.28 7.91
CA VAL A 96 -3.22 17.21 7.08
C VAL A 96 -1.73 17.47 6.86
N SER A 97 -1.35 18.72 6.54
CA SER A 97 0.06 19.09 6.34
C SER A 97 0.88 18.95 7.62
N ALA A 98 0.29 19.23 8.78
CA ALA A 98 0.96 19.06 10.06
C ALA A 98 1.21 17.57 10.38
N PHE A 99 0.26 16.68 10.12
CA PHE A 99 0.48 15.23 10.25
C PHE A 99 1.51 14.71 9.24
N GLU A 100 1.45 15.17 7.99
CA GLU A 100 2.46 14.82 7.00
C GLU A 100 3.87 15.22 7.46
N THR A 101 4.00 16.42 8.03
CA THR A 101 5.26 16.93 8.60
C THR A 101 5.74 16.06 9.76
N GLU A 102 4.84 15.66 10.65
CA GLU A 102 5.14 14.79 11.79
C GLU A 102 5.63 13.40 11.32
N ILE A 103 4.92 12.77 10.37
CA ILE A 103 5.32 11.48 9.78
C ILE A 103 6.70 11.61 9.10
N THR A 104 6.90 12.66 8.31
CA THR A 104 8.16 12.91 7.61
C THR A 104 9.31 13.09 8.61
N SER A 105 9.09 13.85 9.68
CA SER A 105 10.09 14.09 10.73
C SER A 105 10.52 12.79 11.42
N ILE A 106 9.59 11.84 11.65
CA ILE A 106 9.91 10.52 12.19
C ILE A 106 10.82 9.74 11.24
N PHE A 107 10.60 9.80 9.92
CA PHE A 107 11.50 9.14 8.98
C PHE A 107 12.85 9.84 8.87
N ASP A 108 12.88 11.17 8.87
CA ASP A 108 14.11 11.96 8.76
C ASP A 108 15.05 11.75 9.95
N CYS A 109 14.50 11.43 11.13
CA CYS A 109 15.32 11.10 12.30
C CYS A 109 15.90 9.68 12.28
N ILE A 110 15.49 8.79 11.36
CA ILE A 110 15.94 7.40 11.32
C ILE A 110 16.96 7.19 10.19
N GLN A 111 18.20 6.84 10.55
CA GLN A 111 19.22 6.41 9.59
C GLN A 111 19.40 4.90 9.62
N CYS A 112 19.04 4.22 8.53
CA CYS A 112 19.08 2.76 8.41
C CYS A 112 19.61 2.29 7.05
N ASN A 113 20.92 2.33 6.85
CA ASN A 113 21.59 2.02 5.57
C ASN A 113 21.42 0.56 5.08
N ALA A 114 21.06 -0.37 5.97
CA ALA A 114 20.85 -1.78 5.63
C ALA A 114 19.39 -2.13 5.31
N LEU A 115 18.51 -1.14 5.15
CA LEU A 115 17.07 -1.37 4.98
C LEU A 115 16.76 -1.97 3.59
N HIS A 116 16.26 -3.21 3.57
CA HIS A 116 15.87 -3.92 2.35
C HIS A 116 14.35 -4.11 2.23
N SER A 117 13.61 -4.02 3.32
CA SER A 117 12.15 -4.20 3.34
C SER A 117 11.47 -3.07 4.11
N LEU A 118 10.52 -2.41 3.46
CA LEU A 118 9.70 -1.35 4.05
C LEU A 118 8.22 -1.67 3.83
N THR A 119 7.47 -1.71 4.93
CA THR A 119 6.01 -1.77 4.92
C THR A 119 5.48 -0.50 5.60
N PHE A 120 4.72 0.29 4.85
CA PHE A 120 4.13 1.55 5.33
C PHE A 120 2.62 1.49 5.22
N LEU A 121 1.94 1.67 6.35
CA LEU A 121 0.48 1.75 6.41
C LEU A 121 0.07 3.11 6.96
N CYS A 122 -0.77 3.84 6.25
CA CYS A 122 -1.30 5.13 6.66
C CYS A 122 -2.75 5.25 6.21
N HIS A 123 -3.68 5.29 7.17
CA HIS A 123 -5.11 5.35 6.89
C HIS A 123 -5.62 6.79 7.06
N HIS A 124 -6.53 7.23 6.19
CA HIS A 124 -7.27 8.52 6.31
C HIS A 124 -6.39 9.79 6.30
N ILE A 125 -5.19 9.69 5.72
CA ILE A 125 -4.31 10.84 5.50
C ILE A 125 -3.80 10.75 4.06
N LEU A 126 -4.26 11.68 3.22
CA LEU A 126 -3.72 11.87 1.88
C LEU A 126 -2.42 12.68 2.00
N LEU A 127 -1.30 12.02 1.78
CA LEU A 127 0.01 12.67 1.78
C LEU A 127 0.24 13.35 0.43
N SER A 128 0.89 14.51 0.41
CA SER A 128 1.27 15.19 -0.83
C SER A 128 2.57 14.66 -1.43
N ARG A 129 3.40 13.98 -0.62
CA ARG A 129 4.71 13.43 -0.98
C ARG A 129 5.01 12.17 -0.18
N LEU A 130 6.01 11.42 -0.64
CA LEU A 130 6.49 10.23 0.08
C LEU A 130 7.18 10.63 1.39
N PRO A 131 6.69 10.18 2.56
CA PRO A 131 7.20 10.65 3.84
C PRO A 131 8.56 10.04 4.20
N PHE A 132 8.98 8.98 3.52
CA PHE A 132 10.21 8.23 3.78
C PHE A 132 11.30 8.49 2.74
N ILE A 133 11.29 9.65 2.08
CA ILE A 133 12.27 9.99 1.04
C ILE A 133 13.71 10.10 1.57
N GLY A 134 13.89 10.38 2.87
CA GLY A 134 15.19 10.41 3.54
C GLY A 134 15.81 9.03 3.77
N LEU A 135 15.05 7.95 3.61
CA LEU A 135 15.57 6.58 3.74
C LEU A 135 16.39 6.17 2.50
N PRO A 136 17.27 5.16 2.61
CA PRO A 136 18.07 4.67 1.48
C PRO A 136 17.23 3.80 0.52
N LEU A 137 16.24 4.39 -0.14
CA LEU A 137 15.27 3.70 -1.00
C LEU A 137 15.91 2.98 -2.20
N HIS A 138 17.13 3.36 -2.58
CA HIS A 138 17.87 2.73 -3.66
C HIS A 138 18.31 1.29 -3.36
N VAL A 139 18.48 0.88 -2.09
CA VAL A 139 18.82 -0.50 -1.72
C VAL A 139 17.59 -1.36 -1.38
N LEU A 140 16.40 -0.77 -1.48
CA LEU A 140 15.16 -1.41 -1.08
C LEU A 140 14.77 -2.51 -2.10
N GLU A 141 14.48 -3.70 -1.59
CA GLU A 141 14.08 -4.86 -2.39
C GLU A 141 12.58 -5.13 -2.28
N THR A 142 11.98 -4.84 -1.11
CA THR A 142 10.56 -5.05 -0.85
C THR A 142 9.91 -3.77 -0.36
N LEU A 143 8.85 -3.34 -1.05
CA LEU A 143 8.03 -2.21 -0.65
C LEU A 143 6.55 -2.59 -0.61
N GLU A 144 5.93 -2.41 0.54
CA GLU A 144 4.50 -2.58 0.74
C GLU A 144 3.88 -1.27 1.24
N LEU A 145 2.93 -0.74 0.50
CA LEU A 145 2.22 0.50 0.79
C LEU A 145 0.75 0.19 1.00
N THR A 146 0.17 0.70 2.09
CA THR A 146 -1.28 0.70 2.31
C THR A 146 -1.70 2.10 2.72
N MET A 147 -2.00 2.93 1.72
CA MET A 147 -2.29 4.35 1.88
C MET A 147 -2.99 4.89 0.61
N PRO A 148 -3.75 5.99 0.72
CA PRO A 148 -4.14 6.75 -0.46
C PRO A 148 -2.89 7.25 -1.19
N MET A 149 -2.83 7.07 -2.51
CA MET A 149 -1.64 7.41 -3.29
C MET A 149 -2.04 8.18 -4.56
N THR A 150 -1.37 9.30 -4.83
CA THR A 150 -1.54 10.04 -6.10
C THR A 150 -0.61 9.50 -7.20
N PRO A 151 -0.91 9.77 -8.48
CA PRO A 151 -0.01 9.43 -9.58
C PRO A 151 1.40 10.02 -9.41
N GLU A 152 1.53 11.25 -8.92
CA GLU A 152 2.82 11.93 -8.74
C GLU A 152 3.65 11.24 -7.65
N MET A 153 3.01 10.80 -6.57
CA MET A 153 3.66 10.01 -5.53
C MET A 153 4.12 8.65 -6.07
N MET A 154 3.33 8.02 -6.94
CA MET A 154 3.72 6.77 -7.60
C MET A 154 4.94 6.98 -8.48
N ALA A 155 4.98 8.05 -9.28
CA ALA A 155 6.14 8.39 -10.09
C ALA A 155 7.40 8.60 -9.24
N GLN A 156 7.29 9.32 -8.12
CA GLN A 156 8.38 9.46 -7.16
C GLN A 156 8.82 8.10 -6.61
N CYS A 157 7.87 7.25 -6.21
CA CYS A 157 8.13 5.93 -5.65
C CYS A 157 8.94 5.07 -6.62
N ILE A 158 8.49 4.97 -7.87
CA ILE A 158 9.16 4.20 -8.92
C ILE A 158 10.58 4.74 -9.15
N SER A 159 10.74 6.06 -9.25
CA SER A 159 12.06 6.68 -9.51
C SER A 159 13.08 6.48 -8.38
N LYS A 160 12.62 6.40 -7.13
CA LYS A 160 13.48 6.33 -5.94
C LYS A 160 13.82 4.90 -5.51
N THR A 161 13.16 3.89 -6.08
CA THR A 161 13.27 2.49 -5.66
C THR A 161 13.74 1.57 -6.79
N PRO A 162 14.84 1.88 -7.49
CA PRO A 162 15.25 1.16 -8.71
C PRO A 162 15.49 -0.34 -8.51
N ASN A 163 15.86 -0.78 -7.31
CA ASN A 163 16.22 -2.18 -7.04
C ASN A 163 15.08 -3.07 -6.54
N LEU A 164 13.81 -2.63 -6.64
CA LEU A 164 12.69 -3.42 -6.16
C LEU A 164 12.57 -4.79 -6.83
N VAL A 165 12.36 -5.78 -5.99
CA VAL A 165 12.05 -7.18 -6.31
C VAL A 165 10.57 -7.45 -6.08
N SER A 166 9.99 -6.88 -5.02
CA SER A 166 8.58 -7.03 -4.68
C SER A 166 7.93 -5.69 -4.37
N PHE A 167 6.85 -5.38 -5.07
CA PHE A 167 6.04 -4.19 -4.84
C PHE A 167 4.60 -4.58 -4.54
N GLN A 168 4.05 -4.02 -3.47
CA GLN A 168 2.64 -4.13 -3.12
C GLN A 168 2.07 -2.74 -2.83
N LEU A 169 0.99 -2.39 -3.51
CA LEU A 169 0.18 -1.21 -3.20
C LEU A 169 -1.23 -1.65 -2.88
N THR A 170 -1.72 -1.28 -1.70
CA THR A 170 -3.12 -1.33 -1.32
C THR A 170 -3.63 0.10 -1.26
N ASP A 171 -4.32 0.53 -2.32
CA ASP A 171 -4.89 1.85 -2.38
C ASP A 171 -6.15 1.90 -1.50
N LEU A 172 -6.14 2.84 -0.56
CA LEU A 172 -7.24 3.07 0.37
C LEU A 172 -8.02 4.27 -0.12
N ASP A 173 -9.21 4.03 -0.64
CA ASP A 173 -10.12 5.12 -1.00
C ASP A 173 -10.72 5.73 0.26
N ASP A 174 -10.58 7.05 0.42
CA ASP A 174 -11.15 7.77 1.55
C ASP A 174 -12.54 8.28 1.18
N VAL A 175 -13.56 7.48 1.52
CA VAL A 175 -14.98 7.82 1.31
C VAL A 175 -15.36 9.15 1.98
N SER A 176 -14.58 9.62 2.95
CA SER A 176 -14.93 10.77 3.77
C SER A 176 -14.70 12.14 3.12
N THR A 177 -13.87 12.26 2.09
CA THR A 177 -13.49 13.60 1.59
C THR A 177 -14.54 14.25 0.71
N GLY A 178 -15.48 13.50 0.11
CA GLY A 178 -16.58 14.04 -0.72
C GLY A 178 -16.13 14.97 -1.87
N THR A 179 -14.83 15.11 -2.09
CA THR A 179 -14.20 16.10 -2.93
C THR A 179 -13.17 15.39 -3.80
N GLN A 180 -13.49 15.41 -5.10
CA GLN A 180 -12.67 15.05 -6.25
C GLN A 180 -12.21 13.60 -6.36
N LEU A 181 -12.65 13.02 -7.48
CA LEU A 181 -12.13 11.83 -8.15
C LEU A 181 -10.59 11.85 -8.13
N HIS A 182 -9.99 11.16 -7.18
CA HIS A 182 -8.55 10.97 -7.20
C HIS A 182 -8.22 10.03 -8.36
N ALA A 183 -7.40 10.53 -9.30
CA ALA A 183 -6.87 9.73 -10.39
C ALA A 183 -6.16 8.49 -9.82
N ASP A 184 -6.40 7.31 -10.40
CA ASP A 184 -5.78 6.09 -9.87
C ASP A 184 -4.25 6.23 -9.88
N PRO A 185 -3.56 5.74 -8.82
CA PRO A 185 -2.12 5.92 -8.67
C PRO A 185 -1.30 5.30 -9.81
N LEU A 186 -1.84 4.28 -10.48
CA LEU A 186 -1.18 3.60 -11.59
C LEU A 186 -1.79 4.02 -12.93
N GLN A 187 -1.04 4.77 -13.73
CA GLN A 187 -1.42 5.18 -15.08
C GLN A 187 -0.71 4.34 -16.14
N ASP A 188 -1.26 4.35 -17.36
CA ASP A 188 -0.65 3.70 -18.54
C ASP A 188 0.81 4.11 -18.78
N SER A 189 1.12 5.40 -18.58
CA SER A 189 2.47 5.95 -18.73
C SER A 189 3.49 5.26 -17.81
N TYR A 190 3.09 4.91 -16.60
CA TYR A 190 3.96 4.23 -15.63
C TYR A 190 4.17 2.77 -15.99
N LEU A 191 3.13 2.06 -16.42
CA LEU A 191 3.27 0.69 -16.92
C LEU A 191 4.14 0.65 -18.19
N PHE A 192 4.01 1.63 -19.08
CA PHE A 192 4.85 1.75 -20.26
C PHE A 192 6.33 1.91 -19.88
N ASN A 193 6.65 2.77 -18.90
CA ASN A 193 8.03 2.96 -18.45
C ASN A 193 8.60 1.75 -17.67
N LEU A 194 7.72 0.92 -17.10
CA LEU A 194 8.06 -0.37 -16.51
C LEU A 194 8.17 -1.49 -17.56
N THR A 195 7.75 -1.26 -18.80
CA THR A 195 7.79 -2.23 -19.89
C THR A 195 9.15 -2.19 -20.57
N PRO A 196 9.89 -3.31 -20.61
CA PRO A 196 11.11 -3.38 -21.40
C PRO A 196 10.82 -3.04 -22.86
N SER A 197 11.60 -2.13 -23.44
CA SER A 197 11.53 -1.78 -24.85
C SER A 197 12.91 -1.99 -25.49
N PRO A 198 12.99 -2.54 -26.71
CA PRO A 198 14.26 -2.69 -27.42
C PRO A 198 14.93 -1.34 -27.75
N THR A 199 14.17 -0.24 -27.76
CA THR A 199 14.69 1.11 -28.02
C THR A 199 15.14 1.84 -26.75
N ILE A 200 14.72 1.39 -25.58
CA ILE A 200 15.06 2.02 -24.30
C ILE A 200 16.27 1.30 -23.72
N LEU A 201 17.34 2.05 -23.47
CA LEU A 201 18.54 1.51 -22.81
C LEU A 201 18.15 0.81 -21.50
N PRO A 202 18.69 -0.39 -21.20
CA PRO A 202 18.36 -1.14 -19.98
C PRO A 202 18.55 -0.35 -18.68
N THR A 203 19.43 0.65 -18.70
CA THR A 203 19.70 1.57 -17.58
C THR A 203 18.54 2.54 -17.27
N LEU A 204 17.59 2.71 -18.19
CA LEU A 204 16.41 3.56 -18.03
C LEU A 204 15.17 2.77 -17.64
N LEU A 205 15.21 1.43 -17.68
CA LEU A 205 14.09 0.59 -17.30
C LEU A 205 13.84 0.72 -15.80
N TRP A 206 12.62 1.10 -15.44
CA TRP A 206 12.22 1.14 -14.03
C TRP A 206 12.02 -0.28 -13.49
N TRP A 207 12.53 -0.52 -12.27
CA TRP A 207 12.48 -1.82 -11.57
C TRP A 207 12.92 -3.02 -12.42
N PRO A 208 14.17 -3.08 -12.92
CA PRO A 208 14.67 -4.20 -13.71
C PRO A 208 14.65 -5.54 -12.97
N ASN A 209 14.63 -5.53 -11.63
CA ASN A 209 14.67 -6.72 -10.79
C ASN A 209 13.28 -7.21 -10.34
N LEU A 210 12.20 -6.56 -10.78
CA LEU A 210 10.85 -6.85 -10.31
C LEU A 210 10.44 -8.31 -10.58
N GLN A 211 10.09 -9.02 -9.52
CA GLN A 211 9.60 -10.41 -9.55
C GLN A 211 8.14 -10.52 -9.14
N SER A 212 7.65 -9.62 -8.28
CA SER A 212 6.28 -9.65 -7.78
C SER A 212 5.69 -8.25 -7.78
N ILE A 213 4.53 -8.11 -8.41
CA ILE A 213 3.73 -6.89 -8.36
C ILE A 213 2.33 -7.23 -7.85
N ARG A 214 1.88 -6.49 -6.84
CA ARG A 214 0.53 -6.58 -6.31
C ARG A 214 -0.10 -5.20 -6.20
N ILE A 215 -1.27 -5.02 -6.80
CA ILE A 215 -2.01 -3.75 -6.75
C ILE A 215 -3.44 -4.08 -6.35
N LEU A 216 -3.83 -3.64 -5.17
CA LEU A 216 -5.14 -3.86 -4.58
C LEU A 216 -5.85 -2.53 -4.45
N SER A 217 -6.75 -2.22 -5.37
CA SER A 217 -7.63 -1.06 -5.23
C SER A 217 -8.86 -1.48 -4.44
N ARG A 218 -9.07 -0.93 -3.23
CA ARG A 218 -10.27 -1.23 -2.45
C ARG A 218 -11.47 -0.44 -2.96
N LEU A 219 -12.58 -1.13 -3.20
CA LEU A 219 -13.91 -0.51 -3.27
C LEU A 219 -14.40 -0.30 -1.84
N MET A 220 -14.46 0.95 -1.39
CA MET A 220 -15.15 1.29 -0.14
C MET A 220 -16.37 2.19 -0.37
N SER A 221 -16.53 2.78 -1.56
CA SER A 221 -17.66 3.66 -1.85
C SER A 221 -18.73 2.96 -2.71
N PRO A 222 -19.96 2.77 -2.20
CA PRO A 222 -21.09 2.32 -3.01
C PRO A 222 -21.55 3.40 -4.03
N TYR A 223 -20.98 4.60 -3.97
CA TYR A 223 -21.31 5.74 -4.82
C TYR A 223 -20.20 6.13 -5.80
N ALA A 224 -19.11 5.35 -5.88
CA ALA A 224 -18.06 5.60 -6.87
C ALA A 224 -18.62 5.36 -8.28
N TYR A 225 -18.92 6.45 -8.98
CA TYR A 225 -19.36 6.44 -10.37
C TYR A 225 -18.28 5.86 -11.29
N ARG A 226 -18.72 5.49 -12.50
CA ARG A 226 -18.00 4.75 -13.55
C ARG A 226 -16.72 5.42 -14.08
N ASP A 227 -15.73 5.65 -13.25
CA ASP A 227 -14.41 6.02 -13.77
C ASP A 227 -13.71 4.75 -14.22
N ALA A 228 -13.33 4.76 -15.50
CA ALA A 228 -12.52 3.70 -16.10
C ALA A 228 -11.20 3.60 -15.34
N SER A 229 -10.67 2.38 -15.21
CA SER A 229 -9.33 2.18 -14.63
C SER A 229 -8.32 3.10 -15.32
N ALA A 230 -7.43 3.73 -14.56
CA ALA A 230 -6.46 4.69 -15.12
C ALA A 230 -5.36 4.03 -15.98
N PHE A 231 -5.35 2.71 -16.07
CA PHE A 231 -4.58 1.98 -17.08
C PHE A 231 -5.46 1.02 -17.86
N SER A 232 -5.13 0.84 -19.13
CA SER A 232 -5.88 0.02 -20.06
C SER A 232 -5.45 -1.45 -19.99
N PRO A 233 -6.39 -2.38 -20.29
CA PRO A 233 -6.11 -3.80 -20.49
C PRO A 233 -4.94 -4.07 -21.46
N ALA A 234 -4.85 -3.27 -22.52
CA ALA A 234 -3.82 -3.38 -23.55
C ALA A 234 -2.43 -3.10 -22.98
N THR A 235 -2.27 -1.99 -22.24
CA THR A 235 -0.99 -1.64 -21.63
C THR A 235 -0.54 -2.69 -20.62
N LEU A 236 -1.46 -3.19 -19.78
CA LEU A 236 -1.14 -4.26 -18.83
C LEU A 236 -0.68 -5.54 -19.56
N THR A 237 -1.42 -5.95 -20.60
CA THR A 237 -1.09 -7.15 -21.37
C THR A 237 0.28 -7.02 -22.03
N GLN A 238 0.58 -5.85 -22.62
CA GLN A 238 1.88 -5.55 -23.21
C GLN A 238 3.01 -5.55 -22.18
N PHE A 239 2.79 -4.94 -21.01
CA PHE A 239 3.74 -4.95 -19.90
C PHE A 239 4.09 -6.39 -19.47
N LEU A 240 3.07 -7.21 -19.22
CA LEU A 240 3.26 -8.59 -18.77
C LEU A 240 3.94 -9.44 -19.83
N LYS A 241 3.53 -9.31 -21.09
CA LYS A 241 4.15 -10.01 -22.23
C LYS A 241 5.62 -9.62 -22.37
N SER A 242 5.93 -8.33 -22.42
CA SER A 242 7.31 -7.87 -22.58
C SER A 242 8.19 -8.27 -21.40
N ARG A 243 7.68 -8.20 -20.16
CA ARG A 243 8.43 -8.70 -18.99
C ARG A 243 8.67 -10.20 -19.10
N SER A 244 7.68 -10.99 -19.49
CA SER A 244 7.86 -12.43 -19.68
C SER A 244 8.89 -12.78 -20.76
N GLU A 245 8.93 -12.03 -21.86
CA GLU A 245 9.79 -12.34 -23.01
C GLU A 245 11.22 -11.78 -22.84
N ASN A 246 11.33 -10.53 -22.39
CA ASN A 246 12.60 -9.80 -22.38
C ASN A 246 13.31 -9.82 -21.02
N ASN A 247 12.59 -10.09 -19.93
CA ASN A 247 13.15 -10.12 -18.58
C ASN A 247 12.35 -11.08 -17.67
N PRO A 248 12.56 -12.41 -17.81
CA PRO A 248 11.71 -13.47 -17.24
C PRO A 248 11.85 -13.60 -15.70
N ARG A 249 12.11 -12.51 -15.00
CA ARG A 249 12.14 -12.41 -13.54
C ARG A 249 10.76 -12.25 -12.94
N LEU A 250 9.78 -11.71 -13.69
CA LEU A 250 8.42 -11.54 -13.20
C LEU A 250 7.76 -12.91 -12.99
N LYS A 251 7.50 -13.25 -11.73
CA LYS A 251 6.92 -14.53 -11.29
C LYS A 251 5.46 -14.39 -10.86
N CYS A 252 5.07 -13.22 -10.35
CA CYS A 252 3.74 -13.00 -9.79
C CYS A 252 3.20 -11.63 -10.19
N CYS A 253 1.93 -11.59 -10.61
CA CYS A 253 1.17 -10.37 -10.84
C CYS A 253 -0.24 -10.56 -10.27
N ASP A 254 -0.60 -9.72 -9.30
CA ASP A 254 -1.88 -9.79 -8.58
C ASP A 254 -2.54 -8.40 -8.63
N ILE A 255 -3.62 -8.26 -9.39
CA ILE A 255 -4.29 -6.96 -9.58
C ILE A 255 -5.77 -7.13 -9.26
N LEU A 256 -6.25 -6.28 -8.34
CA LEU A 256 -7.67 -6.10 -8.08
C LEU A 256 -8.10 -4.74 -8.63
N PHE A 257 -8.87 -4.77 -9.72
CA PHE A 257 -9.44 -3.59 -10.35
C PHE A 257 -10.68 -3.11 -9.60
N ARG A 258 -10.87 -1.78 -9.55
CA ARG A 258 -12.09 -1.17 -9.01
C ARG A 258 -13.34 -1.55 -9.80
N GLN A 259 -13.20 -1.73 -11.11
CA GLN A 259 -14.27 -2.20 -11.98
C GLN A 259 -13.74 -3.31 -12.86
N ARG A 260 -14.61 -4.20 -13.30
CA ARG A 260 -14.24 -5.26 -14.24
C ARG A 260 -13.76 -4.64 -15.56
N PRO A 261 -12.48 -4.77 -15.93
CA PRO A 261 -11.98 -4.28 -17.21
C PRO A 261 -12.51 -5.11 -18.38
N SER A 262 -12.63 -4.47 -19.54
CA SER A 262 -13.01 -5.12 -20.80
C SER A 262 -11.78 -5.55 -21.58
N PHE A 263 -11.31 -6.78 -21.37
CA PHE A 263 -10.27 -7.39 -22.19
C PHE A 263 -10.84 -7.89 -23.52
N SER A 264 -10.11 -7.66 -24.61
CA SER A 264 -10.34 -8.32 -25.90
C SER A 264 -9.96 -9.81 -25.84
N GLU A 265 -10.48 -10.59 -26.77
CA GLU A 265 -10.19 -12.03 -26.86
C GLU A 265 -8.69 -12.31 -27.05
N ALA A 266 -8.01 -11.51 -27.89
CA ALA A 266 -6.57 -11.63 -28.12
C ALA A 266 -5.74 -11.33 -26.85
N GLU A 267 -6.17 -10.37 -26.03
CA GLU A 267 -5.52 -10.08 -24.76
C GLU A 267 -5.73 -11.22 -23.76
N LEU A 268 -6.96 -11.75 -23.66
CA LEU A 268 -7.26 -12.91 -22.80
C LEU A 268 -6.46 -14.14 -23.20
N GLU A 269 -6.35 -14.44 -24.50
CA GLU A 269 -5.53 -15.53 -25.02
C GLU A 269 -4.06 -15.33 -24.64
N THR A 270 -3.54 -14.11 -24.79
CA THR A 270 -2.17 -13.75 -24.39
C THR A 270 -1.95 -13.98 -22.89
N LEU A 271 -2.85 -13.49 -22.04
CA LEU A 271 -2.75 -13.63 -20.58
C LEU A 271 -2.83 -15.09 -20.13
N GLN A 272 -3.69 -15.89 -20.77
CA GLN A 272 -3.75 -17.33 -20.53
C GLN A 272 -2.46 -18.03 -20.96
N GLY A 273 -1.89 -17.63 -22.09
CA GLY A 273 -0.60 -18.13 -22.57
C GLY A 273 0.53 -17.85 -21.58
N LEU A 274 0.60 -16.63 -21.04
CA LEU A 274 1.56 -16.25 -20.00
C LEU A 274 1.40 -17.09 -18.73
N LYS A 275 0.15 -17.33 -18.30
CA LYS A 275 -0.13 -18.16 -17.12
C LYS A 275 0.27 -19.63 -17.31
N LYS A 276 -0.09 -20.22 -18.46
CA LYS A 276 0.10 -21.66 -18.73
C LYS A 276 1.51 -22.01 -19.20
N HIS A 277 2.07 -21.22 -20.13
CA HIS A 277 3.32 -21.55 -20.81
C HIS A 277 4.53 -20.87 -20.20
N ALA A 278 4.40 -19.61 -19.76
CA ALA A 278 5.50 -18.89 -19.11
C ALA A 278 5.57 -19.13 -17.59
N GLY A 279 4.58 -19.82 -17.00
CA GLY A 279 4.53 -20.12 -15.57
C GLY A 279 4.28 -18.90 -14.68
N LEU A 280 3.77 -17.79 -15.25
CA LEU A 280 3.45 -16.58 -14.51
C LEU A 280 2.27 -16.83 -13.57
N LYS A 281 2.44 -16.59 -12.27
CA LYS A 281 1.33 -16.58 -11.32
C LYS A 281 0.52 -15.29 -11.49
N LEU A 282 -0.44 -15.36 -12.41
CA LEU A 282 -1.34 -14.26 -12.75
C LEU A 282 -2.67 -14.40 -12.00
N ARG A 283 -3.09 -13.32 -11.35
CA ARG A 283 -4.39 -13.18 -10.67
C ARG A 283 -4.95 -11.80 -10.99
N LEU A 284 -5.94 -11.76 -11.88
CA LEU A 284 -6.62 -10.52 -12.24
C LEU A 284 -8.06 -10.62 -11.78
N ASN A 285 -8.48 -9.71 -10.92
CA ASN A 285 -9.83 -9.71 -10.34
C ASN A 285 -10.49 -8.35 -10.54
N GLY A 286 -11.77 -8.34 -10.90
CA GLY A 286 -12.59 -7.13 -10.83
C GLY A 286 -13.37 -7.12 -9.52
N ALA A 287 -13.41 -5.98 -8.83
CA ALA A 287 -14.40 -5.81 -7.77
C ALA A 287 -15.81 -5.91 -8.39
N ARG A 288 -16.67 -6.72 -7.78
CA ARG A 288 -18.07 -6.77 -8.18
C ARG A 288 -18.72 -5.49 -7.67
N CYS A 289 -19.23 -4.68 -8.58
CA CYS A 289 -20.06 -3.55 -8.17
C CYS A 289 -21.26 -4.12 -7.41
N PRO A 290 -21.53 -3.70 -6.17
CA PRO A 290 -22.77 -4.06 -5.50
C PRO A 290 -23.88 -3.62 -6.43
N SER A 291 -24.69 -4.55 -6.92
CA SER A 291 -25.88 -4.17 -7.65
C SER A 291 -26.66 -3.25 -6.73
N VAL A 292 -27.00 -2.06 -7.22
CA VAL A 292 -27.81 -1.02 -6.52
C VAL A 292 -29.15 -1.59 -5.98
N TRP A 293 -29.47 -2.83 -6.33
CA TRP A 293 -30.69 -3.57 -6.05
C TRP A 293 -30.67 -4.44 -4.78
N GLU A 294 -29.52 -4.70 -4.15
CA GLU A 294 -29.49 -5.48 -2.90
C GLU A 294 -29.82 -4.66 -1.63
N PHE A 295 -29.94 -3.33 -1.76
CA PHE A 295 -30.40 -2.42 -0.70
C PHE A 295 -31.64 -1.61 -1.10
N GLY A 296 -32.45 -2.12 -2.03
CA GLY A 296 -33.79 -1.57 -2.23
C GLY A 296 -34.57 -1.67 -0.90
N PRO A 297 -35.33 -0.63 -0.49
CA PRO A 297 -36.25 -0.79 0.62
C PRO A 297 -37.18 -1.93 0.27
N ASP A 298 -37.44 -2.84 1.21
CA ASP A 298 -38.42 -3.93 1.11
C ASP A 298 -39.67 -3.43 0.38
N SER A 299 -39.69 -3.62 -0.94
CA SER A 299 -40.83 -3.24 -1.75
C SER A 299 -41.80 -4.40 -1.58
N PRO A 300 -43.02 -4.16 -1.09
CA PRO A 300 -43.99 -5.22 -0.82
C PRO A 300 -44.43 -6.00 -2.08
N GLU A 301 -43.92 -5.64 -3.26
CA GLU A 301 -44.21 -6.29 -4.54
C GLU A 301 -43.18 -7.34 -4.97
N THR A 302 -41.99 -7.39 -4.35
CA THR A 302 -40.97 -8.42 -4.64
C THR A 302 -41.19 -9.64 -3.76
N GLY A 303 -41.97 -10.60 -4.26
CA GLY A 303 -42.12 -11.92 -3.64
C GLY A 303 -40.78 -12.61 -3.44
N LEU A 304 -40.71 -13.48 -2.42
CA LEU A 304 -39.57 -14.30 -2.01
C LEU A 304 -38.84 -14.91 -3.23
N VAL A 305 -37.76 -14.28 -3.68
CA VAL A 305 -36.82 -14.88 -4.63
C VAL A 305 -35.82 -15.68 -3.81
N GLU A 306 -35.76 -16.99 -4.05
CA GLU A 306 -34.78 -17.87 -3.41
C GLU A 306 -33.35 -17.36 -3.67
N PRO A 307 -32.48 -17.30 -2.65
CA PRO A 307 -31.10 -16.95 -2.85
C PRO A 307 -30.43 -18.03 -3.74
N PRO A 308 -29.64 -17.64 -4.75
CA PRO A 308 -28.94 -18.60 -5.57
C PRO A 308 -27.96 -19.39 -4.69
N ASN A 309 -28.04 -20.72 -4.76
CA ASN A 309 -27.16 -21.66 -4.08
C ASN A 309 -25.68 -21.32 -4.32
N SER A 310 -25.04 -20.61 -3.38
CA SER A 310 -23.60 -20.40 -3.38
C SER A 310 -22.93 -21.65 -2.78
N SER A 311 -22.38 -22.46 -3.67
CA SER A 311 -21.48 -23.56 -3.32
C SER A 311 -20.23 -23.02 -2.64
N LYS A 312 -19.92 -23.60 -1.48
CA LYS A 312 -18.62 -23.59 -0.77
C LYS A 312 -17.42 -23.33 -1.71
N LEU A 313 -16.60 -22.28 -1.48
CA LEU A 313 -15.12 -22.30 -1.52
C LEU A 313 -14.48 -20.89 -1.48
N SER A 314 -13.46 -20.75 -0.62
CA SER A 314 -12.37 -19.74 -0.56
C SER A 314 -12.53 -18.60 0.46
N ASP A 315 -11.66 -18.63 1.49
CA ASP A 315 -11.47 -17.67 2.59
C ASP A 315 -11.00 -16.24 2.15
N MET A 316 -11.26 -15.85 0.91
CA MET A 316 -10.92 -14.53 0.34
C MET A 316 -12.16 -13.77 -0.15
N GLU A 317 -13.37 -14.30 0.04
CA GLU A 317 -14.61 -13.57 -0.22
C GLU A 317 -14.81 -12.49 0.85
N CYS A 318 -14.36 -11.27 0.51
CA CYS A 318 -14.84 -10.07 1.18
C CYS A 318 -16.37 -9.99 0.99
N ILE A 319 -17.05 -9.22 1.84
CA ILE A 319 -18.51 -8.97 1.81
C ILE A 319 -18.97 -8.47 0.41
N PHE A 320 -18.03 -7.98 -0.39
CA PHE A 320 -18.18 -7.64 -1.80
C PHE A 320 -17.41 -8.68 -2.63
N GLY A 321 -18.12 -9.59 -3.31
CA GLY A 321 -17.51 -10.63 -4.13
C GLY A 321 -16.55 -10.08 -5.19
N THR A 322 -15.61 -10.92 -5.67
CA THR A 322 -14.68 -10.56 -6.75
C THR A 322 -14.92 -11.43 -7.97
N ASP A 323 -14.98 -10.83 -9.15
CA ASP A 323 -15.02 -11.54 -10.42
C ASP A 323 -13.60 -11.92 -10.84
N VAL A 324 -13.33 -13.23 -10.93
CA VAL A 324 -12.05 -13.73 -11.46
C VAL A 324 -12.01 -13.54 -12.97
N ILE A 325 -10.95 -12.89 -13.46
CA ILE A 325 -10.73 -12.63 -14.89
C ILE A 325 -9.77 -13.66 -15.49
N VAL A 326 -8.62 -13.89 -14.83
CA VAL A 326 -7.57 -14.83 -15.28
C VAL A 326 -6.96 -15.58 -14.10
#